data_AF-A0A7X9J049-F1
#
_entry.id   AF-A0A7X9J049-F1
#
_cell.length_a   1.000
_cell.length_b   1.000
_cell.length_c   1.000
_cell.angle_alpha   90.00
_cell.angle_beta   90.00
_cell.angle_gamma   90.00
#
_symmetry.space_group_name_H-M   'P 1'
#
loop_
_entity.id
_entity.type
_entity.pdbx_description
1 polymer ?
#
loop_
_entity_poly.entity_id
_entity_poly.type
_entity_poly.pdbx_seq_one_letter_code
_entity_poly.pdbx_strand_id
1 'polypeptide(L)' 'VVLTAVAPTPLRVPGAETPLDRHGPAEAAVREAAEAARAACRPIDDVRGSAAYRREMVGVLVARAARALAGMEGCA' A
#
# COMPACT_ATOMS: atom_id res chain seq x y z
N VAL A 1 7.46 -3.71 2.30
CA VAL A 1 6.54 -2.65 1.85
C VAL A 1 7.04 -1.31 2.34
N VAL A 2 7.37 -0.40 1.43
CA VAL A 2 7.84 0.96 1.76
C VAL A 2 6.95 1.98 1.05
N LEU A 3 6.47 2.97 1.79
CA LEU A 3 5.64 4.06 1.28
C LEU A 3 6.48 5.33 1.13
N THR A 4 6.28 6.06 0.03
CA THR A 4 6.93 7.35 -0.22
C THR A 4 5.87 8.43 -0.41
N ALA A 5 6.24 9.70 -0.20
CA ALA A 5 5.34 10.87 -0.37
C ALA A 5 4.06 10.89 0.50
N VAL A 6 3.98 10.05 1.54
CA VAL A 6 2.84 9.95 2.48
C VAL A 6 3.28 9.98 3.95
N ALA A 7 4.49 10.47 4.20
CA ALA A 7 5.09 10.73 5.51
C ALA A 7 6.32 11.68 5.30
N PRO A 8 6.89 12.29 6.37
CA PRO A 8 8.07 13.17 6.24
C PRO A 8 9.31 12.47 5.67
N THR A 9 9.43 11.15 5.85
CA THR A 9 10.49 10.29 5.30
C THR A 9 9.86 9.03 4.70
N PRO A 10 10.58 8.26 3.86
CA PRO A 10 10.13 6.93 3.45
C PRO A 10 9.72 6.10 4.68
N LEU A 11 8.53 5.53 4.62
CA LEU A 11 7.93 4.79 5.73
C LEU A 11 7.91 3.30 5.39
N ARG A 12 8.71 2.51 6.09
CA ARG A 12 8.57 1.05 6.05
C ARG A 12 7.35 0.63 6.88
N VAL A 13 6.55 -0.30 6.36
CA VAL A 13 5.31 -0.75 7.00
C VAL A 13 5.37 -2.27 7.26
N PRO A 14 5.95 -2.71 8.40
CA PRO A 14 6.04 -4.13 8.75
C PRO A 14 4.67 -4.83 8.85
N GLY A 15 3.63 -4.09 9.25
CA GLY A 15 2.26 -4.62 9.28
C GLY A 15 1.71 -5.00 7.91
N ALA A 16 2.20 -4.37 6.84
CA ALA A 16 1.83 -4.73 5.47
C ALA A 16 2.73 -5.84 4.88
N GLU A 17 3.95 -6.00 5.40
CA GLU A 17 4.88 -7.08 5.01
C GLU A 17 4.41 -8.43 5.58
N THR A 18 4.02 -8.46 6.86
CA THR A 18 3.64 -9.67 7.59
C THR A 18 2.62 -10.58 6.87
N PRO A 19 1.45 -10.09 6.39
CA PRO A 19 0.49 -10.94 5.70
C PRO A 19 1.01 -11.44 4.35
N LEU A 20 1.75 -10.61 3.60
CA LEU A 20 2.32 -10.97 2.30
C LEU A 20 3.44 -12.00 2.44
N ASP A 21 4.29 -11.87 3.46
CA ASP A 21 5.37 -12.83 3.72
C ASP A 21 4.82 -14.21 4.12
N ARG A 22 3.71 -14.23 4.88
CA ARG A 22 3.10 -15.47 5.36
C ARG A 22 2.28 -16.19 4.30
N HIS A 23 1.53 -15.45 3.48
CA HIS A 23 0.49 -16.00 2.62
C HIS A 23 0.72 -15.73 1.13
N GLY A 24 1.82 -15.08 0.78
CA GLY A 24 2.06 -14.60 -0.57
C GLY A 24 1.02 -13.57 -1.02
N PRO A 25 0.86 -13.36 -2.34
CA PRO A 25 -0.08 -12.39 -2.90
C PRO A 25 -1.53 -12.92 -2.95
N ALA A 26 -1.94 -13.73 -1.99
CA ALA A 26 -3.33 -14.15 -1.85
C ALA A 26 -4.22 -12.94 -1.59
N GLU A 27 -5.42 -12.89 -2.19
CA GLU A 27 -6.29 -11.70 -2.13
C GLU A 27 -6.61 -11.25 -0.69
N ALA A 28 -6.75 -12.19 0.25
CA ALA A 28 -6.91 -11.85 1.67
C ALA A 28 -5.69 -11.09 2.23
N ALA A 29 -4.48 -11.59 1.98
CA ALA A 29 -3.23 -10.98 2.41
C ALA A 29 -2.99 -9.63 1.72
N VAL A 30 -3.37 -9.49 0.45
CA VAL A 30 -3.33 -8.23 -0.31
C VAL A 30 -4.21 -7.17 0.35
N ARG A 31 -5.45 -7.52 0.73
CA ARG A 31 -6.34 -6.59 1.44
C ARG A 31 -5.80 -6.21 2.81
N GLU A 32 -5.31 -7.17 3.58
CA GLU A 32 -4.72 -6.92 4.90
C GLU A 32 -3.50 -6.00 4.79
N ALA A 33 -2.63 -6.23 3.81
CA ALA A 33 -1.47 -5.39 3.56
C ALA A 33 -1.86 -3.96 3.15
N ALA A 34 -2.86 -3.83 2.27
CA ALA A 34 -3.39 -2.54 1.85
C ALA A 34 -3.95 -1.76 3.06
N GLU A 35 -4.72 -2.41 3.92
CA GLU A 35 -5.32 -1.75 5.09
C GLU A 35 -4.26 -1.34 6.13
N ALA A 36 -3.28 -2.21 6.38
CA ALA A 36 -2.14 -1.87 7.24
C ALA A 36 -1.36 -0.66 6.69
N ALA A 37 -1.19 -0.55 5.38
CA ALA A 37 -0.55 0.59 4.75
C ALA A 37 -1.38 1.89 4.84
N ARG A 38 -2.70 1.81 4.66
CA ARG A 38 -3.63 2.95 4.84
C ARG A 38 -3.56 3.48 6.27
N ALA A 39 -3.58 2.60 7.25
CA ALA A 39 -3.52 2.95 8.67
C ALA A 39 -2.17 3.55 9.06
N ALA A 40 -1.06 3.06 8.48
CA ALA A 40 0.28 3.52 8.82
C ALA A 40 0.63 4.90 8.21
N CYS A 41 0.06 5.26 7.07
CA CYS A 41 0.43 6.49 6.35
C CYS A 41 -0.05 7.77 7.05
N ARG A 42 0.76 8.85 6.92
CA ARG A 42 0.53 10.17 7.54
C ARG A 42 0.68 11.30 6.52
N PRO A 43 -0.10 11.31 5.42
CA PRO A 43 -0.03 12.35 4.42
C PRO A 43 -0.57 13.69 4.95
N ILE A 44 -0.10 14.77 4.35
CA ILE A 44 -0.65 16.13 4.49
C ILE A 44 -1.53 16.47 3.29
N ASP A 45 -2.35 17.50 3.42
CA ASP A 45 -2.98 18.16 2.28
C ASP A 45 -1.94 19.06 1.58
N ASP A 46 -1.89 19.02 0.25
CA ASP A 46 -1.11 19.98 -0.56
C ASP A 46 -1.76 20.20 -1.93
N VAL A 47 -1.12 21.04 -2.77
CA VAL A 47 -1.59 21.36 -4.13
C VAL A 47 -1.72 20.15 -5.07
N ARG A 48 -1.15 19.00 -4.71
CA ARG A 48 -1.21 17.76 -5.49
C ARG A 48 -2.33 16.83 -5.01
N GLY A 49 -3.00 17.14 -3.90
CA GLY A 49 -4.17 16.41 -3.42
C GLY A 49 -4.30 16.35 -1.90
N SER A 50 -5.47 15.91 -1.45
CA SER A 50 -5.79 15.81 -0.03
C SER A 50 -5.12 14.61 0.65
N ALA A 51 -4.91 14.73 1.97
CA ALA A 51 -4.46 13.65 2.83
C ALA A 51 -5.41 12.44 2.76
N ALA A 52 -6.72 12.69 2.68
CA ALA A 52 -7.72 11.63 2.54
C ALA A 52 -7.57 10.87 1.22
N TYR A 53 -7.42 11.57 0.10
CA TYR A 53 -7.18 10.93 -1.21
C TYR A 53 -5.88 10.11 -1.22
N ARG A 54 -4.79 10.68 -0.70
CA ARG A 54 -3.50 9.97 -0.61
C ARG A 54 -3.59 8.71 0.24
N ARG A 55 -4.31 8.75 1.36
CA ARG A 55 -4.56 7.57 2.21
C ARG A 55 -5.30 6.49 1.44
N GLU A 56 -6.32 6.84 0.66
CA GLU A 56 -7.03 5.88 -0.19
C GLU A 56 -6.10 5.26 -1.25
N MET A 57 -5.35 6.11 -1.95
CA MET A 57 -4.43 5.66 -2.99
C MET A 57 -3.32 4.76 -2.47
N VAL A 58 -2.86 4.93 -1.23
CA VAL A 58 -1.89 4.01 -0.61
C VAL A 58 -2.41 2.58 -0.60
N GLY A 59 -3.68 2.37 -0.21
CA GLY A 59 -4.28 1.04 -0.21
C GLY A 59 -4.35 0.44 -1.62
N VAL A 60 -4.81 1.23 -2.59
CA VAL A 60 -4.89 0.82 -4.00
C VAL A 60 -3.51 0.45 -4.55
N LEU A 61 -2.49 1.26 -4.33
CA LEU A 61 -1.14 1.07 -4.87
C LEU A 61 -0.43 -0.13 -4.22
N VAL A 62 -0.57 -0.32 -2.91
CA VAL A 62 -0.03 -1.51 -2.23
C VAL A 62 -0.70 -2.77 -2.77
N ALA A 63 -2.02 -2.75 -2.97
CA ALA A 63 -2.73 -3.89 -3.52
C ALA A 63 -2.29 -4.22 -4.96
N ARG A 64 -2.13 -3.20 -5.82
CA ARG A 64 -1.61 -3.37 -7.19
C ARG A 64 -0.19 -3.93 -7.18
N ALA A 65 0.71 -3.32 -6.40
CA ALA A 65 2.09 -3.78 -6.30
C ALA A 65 2.20 -5.25 -5.83
N ALA A 66 1.39 -5.66 -4.86
CA ALA A 66 1.36 -7.04 -4.40
C ALA A 66 0.85 -8.01 -5.48
N ARG A 67 -0.17 -7.62 -6.26
CA ARG A 67 -0.69 -8.44 -7.38
C ARG A 67 0.27 -8.50 -8.56
N ALA A 68 1.01 -7.42 -8.84
CA ALA A 68 2.04 -7.39 -9.87
C ALA A 68 3.14 -8.42 -9.61
N LEU A 69 3.58 -8.56 -8.35
CA LEU A 69 4.58 -9.57 -7.95
C LEU A 69 4.10 -11.01 -8.18
N ALA A 70 2.78 -11.23 -8.17
CA ALA A 70 2.18 -12.54 -8.39
C ALA A 70 2.12 -12.95 -9.87
N GLY A 71 2.55 -12.09 -10.79
CA GLY A 71 2.29 -12.27 -12.23
C GLY A 71 0.79 -12.14 -12.57
N MET A 72 -0.02 -11.57 -11.67
CA MET A 72 -1.46 -11.37 -11.86
C MET A 72 -1.79 -10.05 -12.56
N GLU A 73 -0.85 -9.47 -13.31
CA GLU A 73 -1.10 -8.31 -14.17
C GLU A 73 -1.05 -8.76 -15.64
N GLY A 74 -2.25 -9.03 -16.15
CA GLY A 74 -2.53 -8.98 -17.57
C GLY A 74 -2.40 -7.54 -18.07
N CYS A 75 -1.72 -7.42 -19.20
CA CYS A 75 -1.71 -6.29 -20.10
C CYS A 75 -3.10 -5.63 -20.21
N ALA A 76 -3.16 -4.32 -19.98
CA ALA A 76 -4.24 -3.45 -20.45
C ALA A 76 -3.64 -2.49 -21.47
#